data_AF-A0A2E7G1J8-F1
#
_entry.id   AF-A0A2E7G1J8-F1
#
_cell.length_a   1.000
_cell.length_b   1.000
_cell.length_c   1.000
_cell.angle_alpha   90.00
_cell.angle_beta   90.00
_cell.angle_gamma   90.00
#
_symmetry.space_group_name_H-M   'P 1'
#
loop_
_entity.id
_entity.type
_entity.pdbx_description
1 polymer ?
#
loop_
_entity_poly.entity_id
_entity_poly.type
_entity_poly.pdbx_seq_one_letter_code
_entity_poly.pdbx_strand_id
1 'polypeptide(L)'
;MSKKRVLGRGLDELLAQHDQDLPFLDAYGPSIGETDGLPISASVDPVEQLLEAITRLLKSEGQSDSKLISSRVEDNGVRLTILSGKSMLPLVPSDLGAPGLENGILAEDRSEATVTVVQWGIPARRLLERLCEHWSG
;
A
#
# COMPACT_ATOMS: atom_id res chain seq x y z
N MET A 1 10.08 55.29 -22.46
CA MET A 1 10.37 54.02 -23.16
C MET A 1 10.97 53.04 -22.15
N SER A 2 10.21 52.00 -21.79
CA SER A 2 10.56 51.05 -20.73
C SER A 2 11.49 49.94 -21.25
N LYS A 3 12.68 49.79 -20.67
CA LYS A 3 13.58 48.66 -20.95
C LYS A 3 13.12 47.42 -20.17
N LYS A 4 12.56 46.45 -20.91
CA LYS A 4 12.12 45.14 -20.42
C LYS A 4 13.37 44.29 -20.10
N ARG A 5 13.49 43.81 -18.86
CA ARG A 5 14.58 42.91 -18.43
C ARG A 5 14.31 41.50 -18.99
N VAL A 6 15.27 40.95 -19.71
CA VAL A 6 15.22 39.58 -20.27
C VAL A 6 15.71 38.60 -19.20
N LEU A 7 14.79 37.94 -18.52
CA LEU A 7 15.03 36.75 -17.70
C LEU A 7 14.89 35.54 -18.62
N GLY A 8 15.98 35.05 -19.21
CA GLY A 8 15.85 33.92 -20.15
C GLY A 8 17.14 33.37 -20.73
N ARG A 9 18.30 33.58 -20.10
CA ARG A 9 19.58 33.06 -20.61
C ARG A 9 20.30 32.08 -19.68
N GLY A 10 19.80 31.85 -18.46
CA GLY A 10 20.49 30.99 -17.49
C GLY A 10 19.83 29.63 -17.22
N LEU A 11 18.55 29.46 -17.55
CA LEU A 11 17.85 28.19 -17.27
C LEU A 11 18.14 27.12 -18.33
N ASP A 12 18.22 27.52 -19.60
CA ASP A 12 18.56 26.57 -20.68
C ASP A 12 20.01 26.08 -20.58
N GLU A 13 20.95 26.92 -20.14
CA GLU A 13 22.33 26.50 -19.85
C GLU A 13 22.43 25.56 -18.64
N LEU A 14 21.58 25.73 -17.62
CA LEU A 14 21.50 24.83 -16.47
C LEU A 14 20.86 23.48 -16.84
N LEU A 15 19.84 23.48 -17.71
CA LEU A 15 19.23 22.24 -18.21
C LEU A 15 20.18 21.47 -19.14
N ALA A 16 20.93 22.16 -19.99
CA ALA A 16 21.91 21.55 -20.89
C ALA A 16 23.11 20.92 -20.16
N GLN A 17 23.44 21.38 -18.94
CA GLN A 17 24.51 20.79 -18.12
C GLN A 17 24.10 19.51 -17.39
N HIS A 18 22.79 19.23 -17.27
CA HIS A 18 22.28 18.04 -16.60
C HIS A 18 21.86 16.91 -17.55
N ASP A 19 22.03 17.09 -18.86
CA ASP A 19 21.79 16.06 -19.89
C ASP A 19 23.01 15.12 -20.04
N GLN A 20 23.67 14.83 -18.91
CA GLN A 20 24.71 13.81 -18.84
C GLN A 20 24.02 12.51 -18.44
N ASP A 21 23.96 11.58 -19.39
CA ASP A 21 23.57 10.17 -19.25
C ASP A 21 23.78 9.67 -17.83
N LEU A 22 22.69 9.29 -17.17
CA LEU A 22 22.65 8.74 -15.82
C LEU A 22 23.02 7.25 -15.90
N PRO A 23 24.32 6.86 -15.84
CA PRO A 23 24.74 5.48 -16.04
C PRO A 23 24.44 4.63 -14.79
N PHE A 24 23.91 5.28 -13.74
CA PHE A 24 23.46 4.62 -12.51
C PHE A 24 22.20 3.79 -12.73
N LEU A 25 21.37 4.15 -13.71
CA LEU A 25 20.16 3.38 -14.06
C LEU A 25 20.51 2.08 -14.79
N ASP A 26 21.58 2.07 -15.59
CA ASP A 26 22.07 0.87 -16.28
C ASP A 26 22.72 -0.15 -15.33
N ALA A 27 23.14 0.28 -14.13
CA ALA A 27 23.72 -0.61 -13.12
C ALA A 27 22.65 -1.48 -12.41
N TYR A 28 21.38 -1.08 -12.47
CA TYR A 28 20.27 -1.96 -12.13
C TYR A 28 19.98 -2.81 -13.35
N GLY A 29 20.64 -3.98 -13.42
CA GLY A 29 20.50 -4.94 -14.52
C GLY A 29 19.05 -5.25 -14.91
N PRO A 30 18.84 -5.90 -16.07
CA PRO A 30 17.53 -6.00 -16.72
C PRO A 30 16.45 -6.38 -15.72
N SER A 31 15.42 -5.54 -15.64
CA SER A 31 14.30 -5.65 -14.72
C SER A 31 13.88 -7.11 -14.58
N ILE A 32 14.18 -7.69 -13.42
CA ILE A 32 13.82 -9.06 -13.12
C ILE A 32 12.29 -9.10 -13.08
N GLY A 33 11.72 -9.78 -14.07
CA GLY A 33 10.35 -10.26 -14.01
C GLY A 33 9.40 -9.50 -14.92
N GLU A 34 9.41 -9.89 -16.18
CA GLU A 34 8.19 -9.99 -16.97
C GLU A 34 7.15 -10.81 -16.18
N THR A 35 6.28 -10.13 -15.43
CA THR A 35 4.95 -10.62 -15.09
C THR A 35 4.01 -9.42 -15.16
N ASP A 36 3.27 -9.35 -16.28
CA ASP A 36 2.13 -8.48 -16.56
C ASP A 36 2.19 -7.02 -16.06
N GLY A 37 2.96 -6.21 -16.80
CA GLY A 37 2.33 -5.20 -17.66
C GLY A 37 1.28 -4.25 -17.09
N LEU A 38 1.43 -3.72 -15.88
CA LEU A 38 0.70 -2.51 -15.48
C LEU A 38 1.68 -1.40 -15.06
N PRO A 39 1.47 -0.16 -15.55
CA PRO A 39 2.28 0.96 -15.12
C PRO A 39 2.09 1.17 -13.61
N ILE A 40 3.09 1.75 -12.95
CA ILE A 40 2.95 2.42 -11.65
C ILE A 40 2.13 3.70 -11.88
N SER A 41 0.93 3.57 -12.44
CA SER A 41 -0.09 4.60 -12.37
C SER A 41 -0.82 4.39 -11.05
N ALA A 42 -1.37 5.45 -10.50
CA ALA A 42 -2.23 5.43 -9.31
C ALA A 42 -3.56 4.68 -9.57
N SER A 43 -3.50 3.47 -10.12
CA SER A 43 -4.63 2.60 -10.37
C SER A 43 -4.89 1.79 -9.11
N VAL A 44 -6.05 2.04 -8.51
CA VAL A 44 -6.68 1.16 -7.52
C VAL A 44 -6.71 -0.25 -8.10
N ASP A 45 -6.24 -1.24 -7.34
CA ASP A 45 -6.30 -2.64 -7.77
C ASP A 45 -7.78 -3.06 -7.88
N PRO A 46 -8.16 -3.87 -8.89
CA PRO A 46 -9.52 -4.38 -8.99
C PRO A 46 -9.93 -5.09 -7.69
N VAL A 47 -11.16 -4.85 -7.23
CA VAL A 47 -11.60 -5.29 -5.89
C VAL A 47 -11.58 -6.81 -5.76
N GLU A 48 -11.82 -7.53 -6.84
CA GLU A 48 -11.71 -9.00 -6.90
C GLU A 48 -10.27 -9.46 -6.68
N GLN A 49 -9.29 -8.77 -7.25
CA GLN A 49 -7.86 -9.08 -7.06
C GLN A 49 -7.40 -8.76 -5.64
N LEU A 50 -7.90 -7.67 -5.05
CA LEU A 50 -7.67 -7.34 -3.64
C LEU A 50 -8.20 -8.45 -2.73
N LEU A 51 -9.44 -8.89 -2.96
CA LEU A 51 -10.06 -9.95 -2.19
C LEU A 51 -9.29 -11.27 -2.33
N GLU A 52 -8.87 -11.63 -3.55
CA GLU A 52 -8.07 -12.82 -3.82
C GLU A 52 -6.73 -12.77 -3.07
N ALA A 53 -6.03 -11.63 -3.13
CA ALA A 53 -4.75 -11.45 -2.46
C ALA A 53 -4.86 -11.58 -0.93
N ILE A 54 -5.88 -10.93 -0.34
CA ILE A 54 -6.19 -11.04 1.11
C ILE A 54 -6.50 -12.50 1.47
N THR A 55 -7.38 -13.15 0.72
CA THR A 55 -7.82 -14.53 0.98
C THR A 55 -6.65 -15.50 0.87
N ARG A 56 -5.80 -15.34 -0.15
CA ARG A 56 -4.60 -16.17 -0.35
C ARG A 56 -3.64 -16.06 0.81
N LEU A 57 -3.41 -14.84 1.32
CA LEU A 57 -2.52 -14.62 2.46
C LEU A 57 -3.11 -15.18 3.76
N LEU A 58 -4.39 -14.93 4.05
CA LEU A 58 -5.04 -15.54 5.21
C LEU A 58 -4.97 -17.07 5.15
N LYS A 59 -5.09 -17.65 3.96
CA LYS A 59 -4.94 -19.10 3.75
C LYS A 59 -3.51 -19.59 4.00
N SER A 60 -2.49 -18.88 3.53
CA SER A 60 -1.10 -19.27 3.80
C SER A 60 -0.74 -19.19 5.27
N GLU A 61 -1.31 -18.23 5.99
CA GLU A 61 -1.14 -18.06 7.44
C GLU A 61 -2.04 -18.97 8.30
N GLY A 62 -2.84 -19.85 7.68
CA GLY A 62 -3.72 -20.77 8.40
C GLY A 62 -4.96 -20.12 9.04
N GLN A 63 -5.31 -18.90 8.62
CA GLN A 63 -6.43 -18.09 9.14
C GLN A 63 -7.68 -18.08 8.22
N SER A 64 -7.77 -18.98 7.23
CA SER A 64 -8.88 -19.01 6.25
C SER A 64 -10.28 -19.04 6.89
N ASP A 65 -10.43 -19.77 8.01
CA ASP A 65 -11.71 -20.00 8.69
C ASP A 65 -11.81 -19.22 10.01
N SER A 66 -10.95 -18.20 10.19
CA SER A 66 -10.90 -17.43 11.42
C SER A 66 -12.13 -16.55 11.58
N LYS A 67 -12.75 -16.58 12.77
CA LYS A 67 -13.81 -15.64 13.14
C LYS A 67 -13.26 -14.27 13.55
N LEU A 68 -11.93 -14.13 13.62
CA LEU A 68 -11.25 -12.92 14.07
C LEU A 68 -11.06 -11.91 12.95
N ILE A 69 -11.29 -12.30 11.69
CA ILE A 69 -11.25 -11.40 10.55
C ILE A 69 -12.36 -11.73 9.57
N SER A 70 -13.01 -10.69 9.06
CA SER A 70 -13.98 -10.82 7.96
C SER A 70 -13.72 -9.75 6.91
N SER A 71 -13.82 -10.15 5.64
CA SER A 71 -13.72 -9.25 4.49
C SER A 71 -15.09 -9.01 3.85
N ARG A 72 -15.34 -7.77 3.44
CA ARG A 72 -16.52 -7.36 2.68
C ARG A 72 -16.08 -6.52 1.49
N VAL A 73 -16.57 -6.87 0.31
CA VAL A 73 -16.36 -6.08 -0.92
C VAL A 73 -17.17 -4.78 -0.82
N GLU A 74 -16.50 -3.66 -1.09
CA GLU A 74 -17.07 -2.31 -1.19
C GLU A 74 -16.65 -1.67 -2.54
N ASP A 75 -17.28 -0.54 -2.90
CA ASP A 75 -17.09 0.08 -4.21
C ASP A 75 -15.64 0.51 -4.50
N ASN A 76 -14.87 0.85 -3.46
CA ASN A 76 -13.49 1.34 -3.57
C ASN A 76 -12.43 0.34 -3.10
N GLY A 77 -12.80 -0.86 -2.65
CA GLY A 77 -11.85 -1.81 -2.08
C GLY A 77 -12.48 -2.91 -1.24
N VAL A 78 -11.67 -3.54 -0.39
CA VAL A 78 -12.10 -4.60 0.52
C VAL A 78 -12.06 -4.11 1.95
N ARG A 79 -13.22 -4.01 2.59
CA ARG A 79 -13.34 -3.66 4.00
C ARG A 79 -13.06 -4.87 4.87
N LEU A 80 -12.10 -4.70 5.77
CA LEU A 80 -11.74 -5.66 6.80
C LEU A 80 -12.34 -5.23 8.13
N THR A 81 -12.97 -6.18 8.81
CA THR A 81 -13.31 -6.09 10.24
C THR A 81 -12.45 -7.10 10.97
N ILE A 82 -11.74 -6.63 12.00
CA ILE A 82 -10.69 -7.35 12.71
C ILE A 82 -11.05 -7.33 14.19
N LEU A 83 -11.20 -8.49 14.79
CA LEU A 83 -11.48 -8.64 16.21
C LEU A 83 -10.24 -9.05 16.98
N SER A 84 -10.11 -8.50 18.18
CA SER A 84 -9.19 -9.01 19.19
C SER A 84 -9.61 -10.44 19.54
N GLY A 85 -8.64 -11.35 19.56
CA GLY A 85 -8.87 -12.70 20.04
C GLY A 85 -8.80 -12.73 21.57
N LYS A 86 -7.70 -13.26 22.10
CA LYS A 86 -7.48 -13.39 23.55
C LYS A 86 -6.95 -12.12 24.21
N SER A 87 -6.38 -11.21 23.43
CA SER A 87 -5.67 -10.01 23.89
C SER A 87 -5.88 -8.85 22.93
N MET A 88 -5.57 -7.64 23.41
CA MET A 88 -5.67 -6.40 22.63
C MET A 88 -4.91 -6.50 21.31
N LEU A 89 -5.48 -5.91 20.26
CA LEU A 89 -4.87 -5.88 18.94
C LEU A 89 -3.48 -5.17 18.99
N PRO A 90 -2.46 -5.72 18.31
CA PRO A 90 -1.10 -5.17 18.30
C PRO A 90 -0.97 -3.99 17.31
N LEU A 91 -1.96 -3.10 17.29
CA LEU A 91 -2.12 -2.04 16.29
C LEU A 91 -2.06 -0.66 16.95
N VAL A 92 -1.44 0.31 16.29
CA VAL A 92 -1.60 1.75 16.59
C VAL A 92 -2.41 2.42 15.48
N PRO A 93 -3.06 3.58 15.73
CA PRO A 93 -3.89 4.24 14.71
C PRO A 93 -3.18 4.48 13.37
N SER A 94 -1.89 4.79 13.39
CA SER A 94 -1.08 5.01 12.17
C SER A 94 -0.97 3.78 11.28
N ASP A 95 -1.13 2.57 11.83
CA ASP A 95 -1.06 1.34 11.04
C ASP A 95 -2.25 1.22 10.07
N LEU A 96 -3.40 1.79 10.42
CA LEU A 96 -4.63 1.73 9.62
C LEU A 96 -4.77 2.90 8.64
N GLY A 97 -3.81 3.83 8.63
CA GLY A 97 -3.74 4.97 7.71
C GLY A 97 -2.51 4.92 6.79
N ALA A 98 -1.87 3.75 6.65
CA ALA A 98 -0.74 3.57 5.77
C ALA A 98 -1.17 3.58 4.28
N PRO A 99 -0.26 3.82 3.32
CA PRO A 99 -0.60 3.84 1.90
C PRO A 99 -1.31 2.55 1.44
N GLY A 100 -2.41 2.70 0.72
CA GLY A 100 -3.29 1.60 0.29
C GLY A 100 -4.35 1.17 1.32
N LEU A 101 -4.38 1.82 2.49
CA LEU A 101 -5.37 1.62 3.53
C LEU A 101 -6.17 2.91 3.76
N GLU A 102 -7.49 2.79 3.76
CA GLU A 102 -8.42 3.90 3.96
C GLU A 102 -9.44 3.61 5.05
N ASN A 103 -10.05 4.66 5.60
CA ASN A 103 -11.12 4.56 6.59
C ASN A 103 -10.75 3.66 7.79
N GLY A 104 -9.50 3.74 8.22
CA GLY A 104 -8.94 3.01 9.34
C GLY A 104 -9.49 3.50 10.68
N ILE A 105 -10.09 2.62 11.46
CA ILE A 105 -10.60 2.91 12.81
C ILE A 105 -10.11 1.81 13.75
N LEU A 106 -9.52 2.20 14.88
CA LEU A 106 -9.13 1.31 15.96
C LEU A 106 -9.94 1.69 17.21
N ALA A 107 -10.61 0.72 17.82
CA ALA A 107 -11.31 0.93 19.08
C ALA A 107 -10.34 1.39 20.19
N GLU A 108 -10.81 2.21 21.14
CA GLU A 108 -9.95 2.75 22.22
C GLU A 108 -9.33 1.63 23.08
N ASP A 109 -10.09 0.57 23.33
CA ASP A 109 -9.65 -0.62 24.05
C ASP A 109 -8.90 -1.63 23.16
N ARG A 110 -8.69 -1.31 21.87
CA ARG A 110 -8.08 -2.16 20.85
C ARG A 110 -8.72 -3.55 20.76
N SER A 111 -10.00 -3.66 21.07
CA SER A 111 -10.78 -4.89 20.91
C SER A 111 -11.20 -5.14 19.46
N GLU A 112 -11.23 -4.09 18.65
CA GLU A 112 -11.67 -4.16 17.25
C GLU A 112 -10.94 -3.12 16.40
N ALA A 113 -10.69 -3.46 15.14
CA ALA A 113 -10.25 -2.53 14.13
C ALA A 113 -11.02 -2.74 12.83
N THR A 114 -11.23 -1.65 12.09
CA THR A 114 -11.77 -1.71 10.73
C THR A 114 -10.91 -0.89 9.78
N VAL A 115 -10.74 -1.37 8.55
CA VAL A 115 -9.94 -0.68 7.52
C VAL A 115 -10.38 -1.15 6.13
N THR A 116 -10.36 -0.26 5.15
CA THR A 116 -10.62 -0.60 3.75
C THR A 116 -9.29 -0.68 3.01
N VAL A 117 -8.98 -1.85 2.46
CA VAL A 117 -7.81 -2.04 1.59
C VAL A 117 -8.22 -1.60 0.18
N VAL A 118 -7.60 -0.53 -0.32
CA VAL A 118 -7.87 0.01 -1.66
C VAL A 118 -6.71 -0.28 -2.64
N GLN A 119 -5.56 -0.67 -2.10
CA GLN A 119 -4.42 -1.08 -2.90
C GLN A 119 -3.64 -2.18 -2.16
N TRP A 120 -3.26 -3.23 -2.87
CA TRP A 120 -2.42 -4.28 -2.34
C TRP A 120 -0.96 -3.84 -2.34
N GLY A 121 -0.30 -3.98 -1.20
CA GLY A 121 1.08 -3.56 -1.05
C GLY A 121 1.70 -4.00 0.26
N ILE A 122 2.93 -3.55 0.50
CA ILE A 122 3.68 -3.87 1.72
C ILE A 122 2.90 -3.51 3.00
N PRO A 123 2.22 -2.35 3.11
CA PRO A 123 1.47 -2.03 4.33
C PRO A 123 0.30 -2.99 4.61
N ALA A 124 -0.53 -3.27 3.60
CA ALA A 124 -1.67 -4.19 3.74
C ALA A 124 -1.20 -5.62 4.10
N ARG A 125 -0.14 -6.10 3.43
CA ARG A 125 0.46 -7.40 3.69
C ARG A 125 0.99 -7.51 5.13
N ARG A 126 1.81 -6.55 5.57
CA ARG A 126 2.39 -6.53 6.92
C ARG A 126 1.33 -6.43 8.01
N LEU A 127 0.28 -5.66 7.76
CA LEU A 127 -0.85 -5.55 8.70
C LEU A 127 -1.47 -6.94 8.96
N LEU A 128 -1.76 -7.68 7.89
CA LEU A 128 -2.35 -9.01 7.99
C LEU A 128 -1.39 -10.03 8.60
N GLU A 129 -0.12 -10.07 8.17
CA GLU A 129 0.90 -10.96 8.74
C GLU A 129 1.02 -10.76 10.26
N ARG A 130 1.12 -9.50 10.73
CA ARG A 130 1.19 -9.19 12.16
C ARG A 130 -0.05 -9.65 12.93
N LEU A 131 -1.24 -9.55 12.33
CA LEU A 131 -2.49 -10.01 12.94
C LEU A 131 -2.51 -11.55 13.04
N CYS A 132 -2.11 -12.24 11.98
CA CYS A 132 -2.00 -13.69 11.95
C CYS A 132 -1.01 -14.22 13.00
N GLU A 133 0.16 -13.58 13.10
CA GLU A 133 1.16 -13.89 14.14
C GLU A 133 0.57 -13.71 15.54
N HIS A 134 -0.14 -12.60 15.77
CA HIS A 134 -0.76 -12.30 17.06
C HIS A 134 -1.83 -13.30 17.48
N TRP A 135 -2.62 -13.82 16.54
CA TRP A 135 -3.63 -14.84 16.85
C TRP A 135 -3.07 -16.25 17.02
N SER A 136 -1.86 -16.49 16.50
CA SER A 136 -1.20 -17.80 16.53
C SER A 136 -0.28 -17.99 17.76
N GLY A 137 0.09 -16.89 18.43
CA GLY A 137 0.80 -16.91 19.72
C GLY A 137 -0.11 -17.14 20.91
#